data_AF-A0A8T4MS59-F1
#
_entry.id   AF-A0A8T4MS59-F1
#
_cell.length_a   1.000
_cell.length_b   1.000
_cell.length_c   1.000
_cell.angle_alpha   90.00
_cell.angle_beta   90.00
_cell.angle_gamma   90.00
#
_symmetry.space_group_name_H-M   'P 1'
#
loop_
_entity.id
_entity.type
_entity.pdbx_description
1 polymer ?
#
loop_
_entity_poly.entity_id
_entity_poly.type
_entity_poly.pdbx_seq_one_letter_code
_entity_poly.pdbx_strand_id
1 'polypeptide(L)'
;MAKSIYDDRKGVEDNKLKGDQVKKVLDRVRDSFESSKISPGEAIGIVTAESIGEPGTQMTLNVFHFAGVAEVAVTLGLPRLIELLDARKEPSTPRIEVHLDKEIAKDPVKVKKVAATIKETKL
;
A
#
# COMPACT_ATOMS: atom_id res chain seq x y z
N MET A 1 -6.26 5.99 13.84
CA MET A 1 -7.08 7.11 14.35
C MET A 1 -8.39 7.31 13.59
N ALA A 2 -8.43 7.37 12.25
CA ALA A 2 -9.69 7.54 11.51
C ALA A 2 -10.77 6.46 11.76
N LYS A 3 -10.35 5.22 12.12
CA LYS A 3 -11.26 4.15 12.52
C LYS A 3 -12.01 4.41 13.83
N SER A 4 -11.43 5.09 14.83
CA SER A 4 -12.14 5.31 16.10
C SER A 4 -13.28 6.32 15.94
N ILE A 5 -13.09 7.36 15.12
CA ILE A 5 -14.14 8.36 14.84
C ILE A 5 -15.32 7.72 14.09
N TYR A 6 -15.05 6.75 13.20
CA TYR A 6 -16.09 6.02 12.47
C TYR A 6 -16.84 5.03 13.37
N ASP A 7 -16.13 4.37 14.29
CA ASP A 7 -16.72 3.50 15.32
C ASP A 7 -17.57 4.30 16.32
N ASP A 8 -17.19 5.55 16.64
CA ASP A 8 -17.97 6.41 17.53
C ASP A 8 -19.31 6.82 16.91
N ARG A 9 -19.36 7.09 15.60
CA ARG A 9 -20.61 7.47 14.91
C ARG A 9 -21.60 6.31 14.84
N LYS A 10 -21.11 5.12 14.49
CA LYS A 10 -21.92 3.89 14.44
C LYS A 10 -22.33 3.42 15.84
N GLY A 11 -21.43 3.55 16.81
CA GLY A 11 -21.68 3.28 18.22
C GLY A 11 -22.71 4.20 18.87
N VAL A 12 -22.85 5.45 18.42
CA VAL A 12 -23.90 6.38 18.89
C VAL A 12 -25.29 5.98 18.39
N GLU A 13 -25.39 5.55 17.13
CA GLU A 13 -26.64 5.03 16.56
C GLU A 13 -27.05 3.69 17.17
N ASP A 14 -26.10 2.77 17.32
CA ASP A 14 -26.34 1.41 17.86
C ASP A 14 -26.69 1.42 19.36
N ASN A 15 -26.17 2.38 20.15
CA ASN A 15 -26.42 2.47 21.60
C ASN A 15 -27.52 3.45 22.02
N LYS A 16 -28.22 4.12 21.09
CA LYS A 16 -29.31 5.08 21.37
C LYS A 16 -28.97 6.09 22.48
N LEU A 17 -27.78 6.70 22.38
CA LEU A 17 -27.26 7.58 23.42
C LEU A 17 -28.11 8.85 23.57
N LYS A 18 -28.40 9.26 24.81
CA LYS A 18 -29.10 10.52 25.11
C LYS A 18 -28.20 11.71 24.79
N GLY A 19 -28.79 12.87 24.46
CA GLY A 19 -28.05 14.06 24.00
C GLY A 19 -26.88 14.49 24.90
N ASP A 20 -26.95 14.23 26.21
CA ASP A 20 -25.90 14.55 27.17
C ASP A 20 -24.69 13.58 27.09
N GLN A 21 -24.95 12.32 26.74
CA GLN A 21 -23.89 11.32 26.49
C GLN A 21 -23.21 11.57 25.14
N VAL A 22 -23.98 12.00 24.13
CA VAL A 22 -23.45 12.38 22.81
C VAL A 22 -22.50 13.58 22.91
N LYS A 23 -22.83 14.59 23.72
CA LYS A 23 -21.91 15.70 24.02
C LYS A 23 -20.58 15.22 24.60
N LYS A 24 -20.62 14.33 25.61
CA LYS A 24 -19.40 13.79 26.22
C LYS A 24 -18.53 13.01 25.24
N VAL A 25 -19.13 12.31 24.27
CA VAL A 25 -18.38 11.62 23.22
C VAL A 25 -17.75 12.64 22.26
N LEU A 26 -18.51 13.64 21.83
CA LEU A 26 -18.01 14.73 20.97
C LEU A 26 -16.85 15.49 21.60
N ASP A 27 -16.94 15.80 22.90
CA ASP A 27 -15.86 16.47 23.63
C ASP A 27 -14.61 15.58 23.69
N ARG A 28 -14.77 14.27 23.94
CA ARG A 28 -13.65 13.32 23.95
C ARG A 28 -12.99 13.15 22.58
N VAL A 29 -13.80 13.15 21.51
CA VAL A 29 -13.30 13.10 20.13
C VAL A 29 -12.52 14.36 19.80
N ARG A 30 -13.01 15.53 20.22
CA ARG A 30 -12.29 16.80 20.05
C ARG A 30 -10.96 16.77 20.79
N ASP A 31 -10.94 16.35 22.05
CA ASP A 31 -9.72 16.26 22.86
C ASP A 31 -8.71 15.28 22.24
N SER A 32 -9.18 14.11 21.80
CA SER A 32 -8.34 13.13 21.12
C SER A 32 -7.80 13.65 19.79
N PHE A 33 -8.59 14.44 19.05
CA PHE A 33 -8.14 15.02 17.79
C PHE A 33 -7.05 16.08 18.01
N GLU A 34 -7.25 16.96 19.00
CA GLU A 34 -6.27 17.99 19.34
C GLU A 34 -4.95 17.38 19.85
N SER A 35 -5.02 16.30 20.65
CA SER A 35 -3.83 15.60 21.16
C SER A 35 -3.14 14.71 20.12
N SER A 36 -3.80 14.37 19.02
CA SER A 36 -3.22 13.54 17.94
C SER A 36 -2.35 14.33 16.96
N LYS A 37 -2.32 15.66 17.07
CA LYS A 37 -1.50 16.52 16.22
C LYS A 37 -0.03 16.33 16.59
N ILE A 38 0.83 16.32 15.58
CA ILE A 38 2.27 16.25 15.79
C ILE A 38 2.81 17.56 16.39
N SER A 39 3.83 17.46 17.23
CA SER A 39 4.43 18.64 17.85
C SER A 39 5.30 19.40 16.83
N PRO A 40 5.18 20.74 16.73
CA PRO A 40 6.08 21.52 15.90
C PRO A 40 7.55 21.33 16.33
N GLY A 41 8.45 21.14 15.35
CA GLY A 41 9.88 20.95 15.63
C GLY A 41 10.29 19.50 15.92
N GLU A 42 9.37 18.55 15.85
CA GLU A 42 9.69 17.12 15.97
C GLU A 42 10.49 16.60 14.77
N ALA A 43 11.47 15.74 15.03
CA ALA A 43 12.40 15.24 14.01
C ALA A 43 11.79 14.11 13.16
N ILE A 44 10.77 14.45 12.36
CA ILE A 44 10.01 13.50 11.53
C ILE A 44 10.88 12.72 10.54
N GLY A 45 12.00 13.30 10.08
CA GLY A 45 12.89 12.65 9.11
C GLY A 45 13.52 11.38 9.66
N ILE A 46 14.01 11.42 10.91
CA ILE A 46 14.65 10.28 11.56
C ILE A 46 13.62 9.19 11.85
N VAL A 47 12.47 9.57 12.43
CA VAL A 47 11.38 8.65 12.75
C VAL A 47 10.87 7.94 11.49
N THR A 48 10.73 8.67 10.39
CA THR A 48 10.30 8.12 9.09
C THR A 48 11.36 7.17 8.52
N ALA A 49 12.64 7.55 8.58
CA ALA A 49 13.73 6.73 8.08
C ALA A 49 13.83 5.38 8.81
N GLU A 50 13.72 5.38 10.14
CA GLU A 50 13.72 4.17 10.96
C GLU A 50 12.49 3.30 10.68
N SER A 51 11.31 3.92 10.62
CA SER A 51 10.03 3.23 10.35
C SER A 51 10.00 2.50 9.00
N ILE A 52 10.82 2.91 8.03
CA ILE A 52 10.97 2.25 6.72
C ILE A 52 12.16 1.28 6.74
N GLY A 53 13.27 1.68 7.35
CA GLY A 53 14.53 0.94 7.34
C GLY A 53 14.46 -0.40 8.07
N GLU A 54 13.90 -0.41 9.28
CA GLU A 54 13.77 -1.63 10.10
C GLU A 54 12.95 -2.72 9.38
N PRO A 55 11.70 -2.48 8.93
CA PRO A 55 10.95 -3.51 8.20
C PRO A 55 11.58 -3.83 6.85
N GLY A 56 12.22 -2.86 6.18
CA GLY A 56 12.89 -3.08 4.89
C GLY A 56 13.95 -4.18 4.97
N THR A 57 14.75 -4.21 6.04
CA THR A 57 15.73 -5.29 6.25
C THR A 57 15.07 -6.65 6.50
N GLN A 58 13.99 -6.69 7.30
CA GLN A 58 13.23 -7.90 7.60
C GLN A 58 12.54 -8.49 6.35
N MET A 59 12.13 -7.66 5.39
CA MET A 59 11.51 -8.12 4.14
C MET A 59 12.43 -8.92 3.24
N THR A 60 13.76 -8.85 3.44
CA THR A 60 14.73 -9.57 2.61
C THR A 60 14.56 -11.09 2.70
N LEU A 61 14.21 -11.65 3.86
CA LEU A 61 14.03 -13.10 4.05
C LEU A 61 12.62 -13.58 3.71
N ASN A 62 11.59 -12.72 3.88
CA ASN A 62 10.19 -13.11 3.70
C ASN A 62 9.75 -13.30 2.24
N VAL A 63 10.53 -12.78 1.28
CA VAL A 63 10.16 -12.76 -0.15
C VAL A 63 10.74 -13.90 -0.98
N PHE A 64 11.76 -14.62 -0.47
CA PHE A 64 12.33 -15.79 -1.16
C PHE A 64 11.43 -17.03 -1.09
N HIS A 65 10.45 -17.04 -0.20
CA HIS A 65 9.56 -18.18 0.05
C HIS A 65 8.08 -17.87 -0.18
N PHE A 66 7.73 -16.86 -0.99
CA PHE A 66 6.34 -16.72 -1.47
C PHE A 66 6.04 -17.86 -2.48
N ALA A 67 5.95 -19.07 -1.95
CA ALA A 67 5.80 -20.32 -2.66
C ALA A 67 4.40 -20.37 -3.28
N GLY A 68 4.33 -20.24 -4.61
CA GLY A 68 3.09 -20.43 -5.35
C GLY A 68 3.09 -19.93 -6.79
N VAL A 69 3.96 -18.98 -7.15
CA VAL A 69 4.06 -18.47 -8.53
C VAL A 69 5.51 -18.55 -8.98
N ALA A 70 5.87 -19.68 -9.59
CA ALA A 70 7.24 -20.07 -9.91
C ALA A 70 7.96 -19.20 -10.97
N GLU A 71 7.26 -18.26 -11.62
CA GLU A 71 7.76 -17.64 -12.85
C GLU A 71 8.22 -16.19 -12.74
N VAL A 72 8.16 -15.56 -11.57
CA VAL A 72 8.65 -14.17 -11.47
C VAL A 72 9.60 -14.05 -10.29
N ALA A 73 10.90 -14.19 -10.59
CA ALA A 73 11.98 -13.71 -9.75
C ALA A 73 11.92 -12.17 -9.71
N VAL A 74 10.84 -11.61 -9.16
CA VAL A 74 10.72 -10.18 -8.91
C VAL A 74 11.77 -9.84 -7.87
N THR A 75 12.60 -8.81 -8.09
CA THR A 75 13.33 -8.18 -7.00
C THR A 75 12.28 -7.71 -5.98
N LEU A 76 12.13 -8.44 -4.89
CA LEU A 76 11.23 -8.11 -3.79
C LEU A 76 12.07 -7.85 -2.54
N GLY A 77 11.48 -7.16 -1.56
CA GLY A 77 12.15 -6.82 -0.31
C GLY A 77 13.16 -5.68 -0.45
N LEU A 78 14.26 -5.75 0.30
CA LEU A 78 15.26 -4.69 0.38
C LEU A 78 15.91 -4.31 -0.96
N PRO A 79 16.31 -5.25 -1.84
CA PRO A 79 16.93 -4.90 -3.13
C PRO A 79 16.05 -3.99 -3.99
N ARG A 80 14.72 -4.19 -3.95
CA ARG A 80 13.77 -3.36 -4.69
C ARG A 80 13.57 -2.00 -4.06
N LEU A 81 13.56 -1.95 -2.73
CA LEU A 81 13.46 -0.69 -2.00
C LEU A 81 14.66 0.22 -2.31
N ILE A 82 15.87 -0.34 -2.31
CA ILE A 82 17.10 0.39 -2.70
C ILE A 82 17.00 0.88 -4.14
N GLU A 83 16.59 0.02 -5.06
CA GLU A 83 16.46 0.38 -6.48
C GLU A 83 15.46 1.51 -6.74
N LEU A 84 14.36 1.56 -5.98
CA LEU A 84 13.36 2.63 -6.04
C LEU A 84 13.87 3.93 -5.42
N LEU A 85 14.55 3.86 -4.27
CA LEU A 85 15.12 5.05 -3.60
C LEU A 85 16.26 5.67 -4.39
N ASP A 86 17.13 4.84 -4.97
CA ASP A 86 18.24 5.27 -5.82
C ASP A 86 17.77 5.78 -7.20
N ALA A 87 16.48 5.61 -7.52
CA ALA A 87 15.89 5.94 -8.81
C ALA A 87 16.72 5.43 -10.00
N ARG A 88 17.12 4.14 -9.93
CA ARG A 88 17.99 3.53 -10.95
C ARG A 88 17.37 3.63 -12.34
N LYS A 89 18.17 4.08 -13.32
CA LYS A 89 17.74 4.21 -14.72
C LYS A 89 17.35 2.87 -15.35
N GLU A 90 18.08 1.81 -15.01
CA GLU A 90 17.83 0.45 -15.48
C GLU A 90 17.49 -0.45 -14.28
N PRO A 91 16.21 -0.77 -14.05
CA PRO A 91 15.83 -1.69 -12.98
C PRO A 91 16.18 -3.13 -13.36
N SER A 92 16.48 -3.93 -12.35
CA SER A 92 16.90 -5.33 -12.47
C SER A 92 15.77 -6.21 -13.04
N THR A 93 14.52 -5.90 -12.71
CA THR A 93 13.34 -6.58 -13.27
C THR A 93 12.27 -5.58 -13.74
N PRO A 94 12.40 -5.02 -14.96
CA PRO A 94 11.38 -4.14 -15.52
C PRO A 94 10.10 -4.94 -15.80
N ARG A 95 8.96 -4.47 -15.31
CA ARG A 95 7.65 -5.05 -15.59
C ARG A 95 6.64 -3.97 -15.96
N ILE A 96 5.77 -4.30 -16.90
CA ILE A 96 4.64 -3.45 -17.32
C ILE A 96 3.39 -4.32 -17.27
N GLU A 97 2.33 -3.81 -16.65
CA GLU A 97 1.02 -4.43 -16.67
C GLU A 97 0.18 -3.73 -17.73
N VAL A 98 -0.28 -4.49 -18.74
CA VAL A 98 -1.08 -3.96 -19.85
C VAL A 98 -2.51 -4.43 -19.67
N HIS A 99 -3.43 -3.49 -19.46
CA HIS A 99 -4.85 -3.77 -19.41
C HIS A 99 -5.45 -3.77 -20.82
N LEU A 100 -6.23 -4.79 -21.13
CA LEU A 100 -6.89 -4.94 -22.43
C LEU A 100 -8.32 -4.40 -22.38
N ASP A 101 -8.80 -3.92 -23.53
CA ASP A 101 -10.21 -3.51 -23.67
C ASP A 101 -11.15 -4.67 -23.38
N LYS A 102 -12.31 -4.37 -22.77
CA LYS A 102 -13.29 -5.37 -22.32
C LYS A 102 -13.78 -6.30 -23.43
N GLU A 103 -13.74 -5.86 -24.68
CA GLU A 103 -14.15 -6.65 -25.85
C GLU A 103 -13.08 -7.67 -26.26
N ILE A 104 -11.80 -7.31 -26.11
CA ILE A 104 -10.64 -8.16 -26.43
C ILE A 104 -10.37 -9.12 -25.28
N ALA A 105 -10.48 -8.65 -24.05
CA ALA A 105 -10.17 -9.40 -22.82
C ALA A 105 -11.04 -10.67 -22.65
N LYS A 106 -12.24 -10.71 -23.24
CA LYS A 106 -13.14 -11.87 -23.18
C LYS A 106 -12.77 -12.98 -24.16
N ASP A 107 -12.04 -12.67 -25.21
CA ASP A 107 -11.70 -13.61 -26.27
C ASP A 107 -10.23 -14.03 -26.18
N PRO A 108 -9.93 -15.27 -25.73
CA PRO A 108 -8.56 -15.73 -25.52
C PRO A 108 -7.73 -15.77 -26.81
N VAL A 109 -8.36 -15.90 -27.98
CA VAL A 109 -7.66 -15.93 -29.27
C VAL A 109 -7.15 -14.53 -29.61
N LYS A 110 -7.98 -13.50 -29.39
CA LYS A 110 -7.60 -12.10 -29.61
C LYS A 110 -6.54 -11.65 -28.61
N VAL A 111 -6.65 -12.05 -27.33
CA VAL A 111 -5.64 -11.77 -26.31
C VAL A 111 -4.27 -12.30 -26.72
N LYS A 112 -4.19 -13.57 -27.16
CA LYS A 112 -2.92 -14.17 -27.62
C LYS A 112 -2.34 -13.43 -28.84
N LYS A 113 -3.19 -12.97 -29.76
CA LYS A 113 -2.77 -12.21 -30.94
C LYS A 113 -2.13 -10.88 -30.54
N VAL A 114 -2.76 -10.13 -29.63
CA VAL A 114 -2.22 -8.87 -29.10
C VAL A 114 -0.91 -9.10 -28.35
N ALA A 115 -0.85 -10.13 -27.50
CA ALA A 115 0.37 -10.50 -26.79
C ALA A 115 1.52 -10.83 -27.74
N ALA A 116 1.24 -11.54 -28.83
CA ALA A 116 2.24 -11.85 -29.86
C ALA A 116 2.71 -10.60 -30.63
N THR A 117 1.85 -9.60 -30.82
CA THR A 117 2.24 -8.32 -31.45
C THR A 117 3.20 -7.51 -30.56
N ILE A 118 3.01 -7.55 -29.25
CA ILE A 118 3.84 -6.80 -28.28
C ILE A 118 5.16 -7.53 -27.99
N LYS A 119 5.19 -8.86 -28.11
CA LYS A 119 6.37 -9.67 -27.83
C LYS A 119 7.45 -9.48 -28.90
N GLU A 120 8.46 -8.68 -28.60
CA GLU A 120 9.69 -8.65 -29.38
C GLU A 120 10.45 -9.98 -29.21
N THR A 121 10.78 -10.63 -30.33
CA THR A 121 11.66 -11.81 -30.33
C THR A 121 12.90 -11.42 -31.13
N LYS A 122 14.04 -11.25 -30.45
CA LYS A 122 15.33 -11.07 -31.11
C LYS A 122 15.82 -12.44 -31.61
N LEU A 123 16.22 -12.49 -32.88
CA LEU A 123 16.82 -13.66 -33.54
C LEU A 123 18.28 -13.83 -33.12
#